data_AF-A0A7L4QXN6-F1
#
_entry.id   AF-A0A7L4QXN6-F1
#
_cell.length_a   1.000
_cell.length_b   1.000
_cell.length_c   1.000
_cell.angle_alpha   90.00
_cell.angle_beta   90.00
_cell.angle_gamma   90.00
#
_symmetry.space_group_name_H-M   'P 1'
#
loop_
_entity.id
_entity.type
_entity.pdbx_description
1 polymer ?
#
loop_
_entity_poly.entity_id
_entity_poly.type
_entity_poly.pdbx_seq_one_letter_code
_entity_poly.pdbx_strand_id
1 'polypeptide(L)'
;EISISELADMSEGYVGADIQALCREAAMMALRENIKPKMTKDEVYEAASRIVLQISHFKKAISRVRPSTSINEMKTYDETARIFSRSSELEENED
;
A
#
# COMPACT_ATOMS: atom_id res chain seq x y z
N GLU A 1 -7.81 8.40 14.62
CA GLU A 1 -6.57 8.77 13.91
C GLU A 1 -6.03 7.52 13.22
N ILE A 2 -5.36 7.66 12.07
CA ILE A 2 -4.79 6.53 11.33
C ILE A 2 -3.32 6.40 11.76
N SER A 3 -2.95 5.24 12.31
CA SER A 3 -1.56 4.97 12.67
C SER A 3 -0.80 4.47 11.44
N ILE A 4 0.26 5.20 11.05
CA ILE A 4 1.16 4.75 9.97
C ILE A 4 1.86 3.45 10.35
N SER A 5 2.19 3.26 11.63
CA SER A 5 2.77 2.00 12.12
C SER A 5 1.81 0.83 11.92
N GLU A 6 0.52 1.00 12.26
CA GLU A 6 -0.49 -0.07 12.04
C GLU A 6 -0.64 -0.38 10.56
N LEU A 7 -0.59 0.63 9.68
CA LEU A 7 -0.64 0.41 8.24
C LEU A 7 0.58 -0.34 7.72
N ALA A 8 1.77 0.00 8.21
CA ALA A 8 3.02 -0.68 7.84
C ALA A 8 2.97 -2.17 8.21
N ASP A 9 2.58 -2.48 9.45
CA ASP A 9 2.44 -3.85 9.94
C ASP A 9 1.42 -4.66 9.12
N MET A 10 0.32 -4.02 8.70
CA MET A 10 -0.69 -4.66 7.87
C MET A 10 -0.21 -4.92 6.44
N SER A 11 0.68 -4.08 5.90
CA SER A 11 1.14 -4.12 4.51
C SER A 11 2.48 -4.82 4.31
N GLU A 12 2.84 -5.76 5.19
CA GLU A 12 4.06 -6.56 5.02
C GLU A 12 4.09 -7.26 3.65
N GLY A 13 5.21 -7.12 2.95
CA GLY A 13 5.41 -7.67 1.60
C GLY A 13 4.76 -6.88 0.46
N TYR A 14 4.14 -5.73 0.72
CA TYR A 14 3.62 -4.85 -0.32
C TYR A 14 4.75 -4.01 -0.90
N VAL A 15 4.81 -3.90 -2.23
CA VAL A 15 5.67 -2.91 -2.89
C VAL A 15 4.97 -1.56 -3.01
N GLY A 16 5.68 -0.51 -3.42
CA GLY A 16 5.11 0.83 -3.53
C GLY A 16 3.83 0.92 -4.38
N ALA A 17 3.75 0.14 -5.46
CA ALA A 17 2.56 0.05 -6.31
C ALA A 17 1.36 -0.56 -5.56
N ASP A 18 1.60 -1.56 -4.70
CA ASP A 18 0.56 -2.20 -3.90
C ASP A 18 0.07 -1.27 -2.79
N ILE A 19 0.97 -0.52 -2.15
CA ILE A 19 0.61 0.51 -1.16
C ILE A 19 -0.26 1.59 -1.80
N GLN A 20 0.10 2.05 -3.01
CA GLN A 20 -0.72 2.98 -3.77
C GLN A 20 -2.12 2.40 -4.05
N ALA A 21 -2.19 1.13 -4.49
CA ALA A 21 -3.45 0.45 -4.74
C ALA A 21 -4.29 0.30 -3.46
N LEU A 22 -3.67 0.00 -2.32
CA LEU A 22 -4.30 -0.10 -1.01
C LEU A 22 -4.94 1.22 -0.59
N CYS A 23 -4.18 2.34 -0.68
CA CYS A 23 -4.70 3.68 -0.39
C CYS A 23 -5.87 4.05 -1.29
N ARG A 24 -5.77 3.74 -2.59
CA ARG A 24 -6.85 3.99 -3.56
C ARG A 24 -8.11 3.18 -3.21
N GLU A 25 -7.98 1.90 -2.90
CA GLU A 25 -9.14 1.08 -2.56
C GLU A 25 -9.76 1.50 -1.22
N ALA A 26 -8.97 1.94 -0.22
CA ALA A 26 -9.47 2.52 1.02
C ALA A 26 -10.28 3.81 0.76
N ALA A 27 -9.82 4.68 -0.14
CA ALA A 27 -10.59 5.85 -0.57
C ALA A 27 -11.89 5.45 -1.26
N MET A 28 -11.86 4.42 -2.12
CA MET A 28 -13.07 3.91 -2.75
C MET A 28 -14.07 3.29 -1.76
N MET A 29 -13.61 2.68 -0.67
CA MET A 29 -14.49 2.21 0.40
C MET A 29 -15.24 3.38 1.03
N ALA A 30 -14.51 4.44 1.41
CA ALA A 30 -15.10 5.63 2.01
C ALA A 30 -16.11 6.31 1.07
N LEU A 31 -15.79 6.39 -0.22
CA LEU A 31 -16.68 6.94 -1.24
C LEU A 31 -17.97 6.13 -1.36
N ARG A 32 -17.90 4.80 -1.44
CA ARG A 32 -19.09 3.93 -1.54
C ARG A 32 -19.98 3.99 -0.30
N GLU A 33 -19.39 4.27 0.87
CA GLU A 33 -20.13 4.46 2.11
C GLU A 33 -20.95 5.74 2.12
N ASN A 34 -20.42 6.84 1.56
CA ASN A 34 -21.03 8.17 1.62
C ASN A 34 -21.83 8.56 0.36
N ILE A 35 -21.49 8.02 -0.81
CA ILE A 35 -22.16 8.31 -2.07
C ILE A 35 -23.14 7.18 -2.39
N LYS A 36 -24.43 7.53 -2.53
CA LYS A 36 -25.52 6.60 -2.81
C LYS A 36 -26.13 6.83 -4.19
N PRO A 37 -26.74 5.78 -4.79
CA PRO A 37 -27.52 5.96 -6.00
C PRO A 37 -28.61 7.03 -5.80
N LYS A 38 -28.91 7.78 -6.87
CA LYS A 38 -29.94 8.84 -6.92
C LYS A 38 -29.61 10.16 -6.22
N MET A 39 -28.39 10.36 -5.72
CA MET A 39 -27.94 11.68 -5.28
C MET A 39 -27.77 12.62 -6.48
N THR A 40 -28.11 13.89 -6.28
CA THR A 40 -27.82 14.98 -7.23
C THR A 40 -26.32 15.31 -7.24
N LYS A 41 -25.86 16.08 -8.24
CA LYS A 41 -24.45 16.50 -8.31
C LYS A 41 -24.02 17.28 -7.07
N ASP A 42 -24.85 18.21 -6.61
CA ASP A 42 -24.53 19.07 -5.46
C ASP A 42 -24.47 18.25 -4.16
N GLU A 43 -25.39 17.30 -3.97
CA GLU A 43 -25.36 16.37 -2.84
C GLU A 43 -24.10 15.49 -2.85
N VAL A 44 -23.67 15.03 -4.02
CA VAL A 44 -22.42 14.25 -4.15
C VAL A 44 -21.21 15.10 -3.78
N TYR A 45 -21.12 16.35 -4.25
CA TYR A 45 -20.03 17.25 -3.91
C TYR A 45 -19.97 17.53 -2.40
N GLU A 46 -21.12 17.82 -1.78
CA GLU A 46 -21.22 18.04 -0.32
C GLU A 46 -20.89 16.81 0.50
N ALA A 47 -21.29 15.61 0.05
CA ALA A 47 -20.94 14.37 0.72
C ALA A 47 -19.44 14.08 0.58
N ALA A 48 -18.88 14.24 -0.62
CA ALA A 48 -17.46 13.99 -0.90
C ALA A 48 -16.53 14.92 -0.12
N SER A 49 -16.90 16.19 0.06
CA SER A 49 -16.10 17.18 0.80
C SER A 49 -15.94 16.86 2.29
N ARG A 50 -16.83 16.02 2.84
CA ARG A 50 -16.84 15.62 4.26
C ARG A 50 -16.20 14.26 4.51
N ILE A 51 -15.76 13.56 3.47
CA ILE A 51 -15.20 12.21 3.61
C ILE A 51 -13.87 12.28 4.35
N VAL A 52 -13.78 11.55 5.45
CA VAL A 52 -12.56 11.34 6.21
C VAL A 52 -12.26 9.85 6.24
N LEU A 53 -11.03 9.47 5.90
CA LEU A 53 -10.62 8.08 5.96
C LEU A 53 -10.54 7.60 7.42
N GLN A 54 -10.98 6.36 7.63
CA GLN A 54 -10.92 5.64 8.89
C GLN A 54 -10.11 4.37 8.69
N ILE A 55 -9.52 3.85 9.76
CA ILE A 55 -8.74 2.59 9.71
C ILE A 55 -9.59 1.41 9.21
N SER A 56 -10.90 1.43 9.44
CA SER A 56 -11.85 0.44 8.91
C SER A 56 -11.85 0.37 7.38
N HIS A 57 -11.63 1.48 6.68
CA HIS A 57 -11.53 1.49 5.22
C HIS A 57 -10.28 0.73 4.75
N PHE A 58 -9.14 0.91 5.43
CA PHE A 58 -7.91 0.18 5.14
C PHE A 58 -8.04 -1.32 5.46
N LYS A 59 -8.68 -1.67 6.58
CA LYS A 59 -8.98 -3.07 6.94
C LYS A 59 -9.87 -3.76 5.90
N LYS A 60 -10.82 -3.04 5.30
CA LYS A 60 -11.61 -3.56 4.16
C LYS A 60 -10.76 -3.66 2.89
N ALA A 61 -9.98 -2.62 2.58
CA ALA A 61 -9.18 -2.55 1.37
C ALA A 61 -8.11 -3.65 1.29
N ILE A 62 -7.47 -4.02 2.40
CA ILE A 62 -6.41 -5.02 2.41
C ILE A 62 -6.90 -6.42 2.06
N SER A 63 -8.18 -6.71 2.33
CA SER A 63 -8.81 -7.95 1.89
C SER A 63 -9.00 -8.03 0.37
N ARG A 64 -8.87 -6.91 -0.35
CA ARG A 64 -9.05 -6.81 -1.82
C ARG A 64 -7.78 -6.54 -2.61
N VAL A 65 -6.79 -5.88 -2.00
CA VAL A 65 -5.49 -5.63 -2.64
C VAL A 65 -4.53 -6.68 -2.11
N ARG A 66 -3.87 -7.42 -3.01
CA ARG A 66 -2.84 -8.42 -2.66
C ARG A 66 -1.47 -7.88 -3.05
N PRO A 67 -0.39 -8.30 -2.37
CA PRO A 67 0.96 -8.08 -2.85
C PRO A 67 1.11 -8.53 -4.30
N SER A 68 1.70 -7.70 -5.14
CA SER A 68 1.95 -8.03 -6.55
C SER A 68 3.24 -8.82 -6.76
N THR A 69 4.15 -8.78 -5.79
CA THR A 69 5.43 -9.49 -5.83
C THR A 69 5.46 -10.62 -4.82
N SER A 70 6.06 -11.76 -5.21
CA SER A 70 6.20 -12.88 -4.29
C SER A 70 7.33 -12.65 -3.29
N ILE A 71 7.19 -13.22 -2.10
CA ILE A 71 8.25 -13.21 -1.07
C ILE A 71 9.54 -13.86 -1.60
N ASN A 72 9.42 -14.87 -2.46
CA ASN A 72 10.58 -15.56 -3.01
C ASN A 72 11.35 -14.68 -3.99
N GLU A 73 10.67 -13.91 -4.83
CA GLU A 73 11.33 -12.94 -5.71
C GLU A 73 12.07 -11.87 -4.92
N MET A 74 11.45 -11.31 -3.86
CA MET A 74 12.12 -10.34 -2.98
C MET A 74 13.39 -10.93 -2.34
N LYS A 75 13.33 -12.17 -1.84
CA LYS A 75 14.50 -12.85 -1.29
C LYS A 75 15.62 -13.05 -2.31
N THR A 76 15.29 -13.45 -3.53
CA THR A 76 16.29 -13.60 -4.60
C THR A 76 16.99 -12.28 -4.90
N TYR A 77 16.26 -11.17 -4.95
CA TYR A 77 16.85 -9.84 -5.13
C TYR A 77 17.79 -9.47 -3.98
N ASP A 78 17.37 -9.69 -2.73
CA ASP A 78 18.20 -9.43 -1.54
C ASP A 78 19.49 -10.27 -1.54
N GLU A 79 19.39 -11.56 -1.86
CA GLU A 79 20.56 -12.46 -1.95
C GLU A 79 21.52 -11.99 -3.04
N THR A 80 21.01 -11.65 -4.22
CA THR A 80 21.81 -11.15 -5.34
C THR A 80 22.52 -9.84 -4.98
N ALA A 81 21.81 -8.91 -4.33
CA ALA A 81 22.38 -7.65 -3.87
C ALA A 81 23.52 -7.86 -2.85
N ARG A 82 23.35 -8.80 -1.91
CA ARG A 82 24.40 -9.16 -0.93
C ARG A 82 25.62 -9.77 -1.58
N ILE A 83 25.42 -10.68 -2.55
CA ILE A 83 26.53 -11.29 -3.30
C ILE A 83 27.32 -10.20 -4.02
N PHE A 84 26.64 -9.30 -4.72
CA PHE A 84 27.29 -8.22 -5.45
C PHE A 84 28.08 -7.27 -4.53
N SER A 85 27.47 -6.83 -3.42
CA SER A 85 28.14 -5.98 -2.43
C SER A 85 29.41 -6.62 -1.86
N ARG A 86 29.38 -7.93 -1.56
CA ARG A 86 30.53 -8.64 -1.00
C ARG A 86 31.64 -8.88 -2.03
N SER A 87 31.28 -9.08 -3.30
CA SER A 87 32.28 -9.19 -4.37
C SER A 87 33.04 -7.88 -4.57
N SER A 88 32.36 -6.73 -4.49
CA SER A 88 33.01 -5.41 -4.58
C SER A 88 34.00 -5.15 -3.43
N GLU A 89 33.68 -5.58 -2.21
CA GLU A 89 34.57 -5.46 -1.05
C GLU A 89 35.83 -6.34 -1.17
N LEU A 90 35.73 -7.51 -1.80
CA LEU A 90 36.90 -8.38 -2.02
C LEU A 90 37.85 -7.80 -3.06
N GLU A 91 37.32 -7.15 -4.10
CA GLU A 91 38.14 -6.47 -5.11
C GLU A 91 38.88 -5.24 -4.55
N GLU A 92 38.27 -4.46 -3.64
CA GLU A 92 38.94 -3.29 -3.02
C GLU A 92 40.03 -3.65 -1.98
N ASN A 93 40.03 -4.87 -1.45
CA ASN A 93 41.01 -5.33 -0.45
C ASN A 93 42.17 -6.13 -1.05
N GLU A 94 42.20 -6.33 -2.37
CA GLU A 94 43.29 -6.98 -3.10
C GLU A 94 44.29 -6.01 -3.75
N ASP A 95 44.03 -4.69 -3.69
CA ASP A 95 44.93 -3.59 -4.08
C ASP A 95 45.67 -2.96 -2.87
#